data_AF-A3YIA1-F1
#
_entry.id   AF-A3YIA1-F1
#
_cell.length_a   1.000
_cell.length_b   1.000
_cell.length_c   1.000
_cell.angle_alpha   90.00
_cell.angle_beta   90.00
_cell.angle_gamma   90.00
#
_symmetry.space_group_name_H-M   'P 1'
#
loop_
_entity.id
_entity.type
_entity.pdbx_description
1 polymer ?
#
loop_
_entity_poly.entity_id
_entity_poly.type
_entity_poly.pdbx_seq_one_letter_code
_entity_poly.pdbx_strand_id
1 'polypeptide(L)'
;AAVQAIVDFEEPGTGNLIRNNVLARQQTLEAQGLTKEEARQEASYRVFGSKPGAYGAGLQGLIDERCWDTQADLADAYVNWGGYAYGAKHLKGEGVEAKSAFVHRLSQLEVVVQNQDNREHDILDSDDYYQFQGGMTNAVTQLAQKSPEVYLNDHSNPSVPKVRTLKEELNRVVRSRVLNPKWIEAMQEHGYKGAFEMAASIDYLFAYDATTDLVADYQYEKVTDALVFDGANRAFLEQNNINALEEMAERLLEACQRGMWQEPNGYDTKLQDLLLELDMRQEQAN
;
A
#
# COMPACT_ATOMS: atom_id res chain seq x y z
N ALA A 1 8.03 0.47 -25.69
CA ALA A 1 9.06 0.74 -26.74
C ALA A 1 10.50 0.54 -26.25
N ALA A 2 10.94 1.24 -25.20
CA ALA A 2 12.34 1.15 -24.71
C ALA A 2 12.78 -0.28 -24.35
N VAL A 3 11.97 -1.02 -23.60
CA VAL A 3 12.24 -2.43 -23.24
C VAL A 3 12.49 -3.29 -24.48
N GLN A 4 11.66 -3.16 -25.53
CA GLN A 4 11.82 -3.93 -26.76
C GLN A 4 13.12 -3.59 -27.48
N ALA A 5 13.48 -2.30 -27.53
CA ALA A 5 14.76 -1.87 -28.11
C ALA A 5 15.96 -2.48 -27.36
N ILE A 6 15.91 -2.54 -26.02
CA ILE A 6 16.94 -3.18 -25.20
C ILE A 6 16.99 -4.70 -25.46
N VAL A 7 15.83 -5.35 -25.60
CA VAL A 7 15.77 -6.79 -25.93
C VAL A 7 16.37 -7.07 -27.29
N ASP A 8 16.13 -6.22 -28.29
CA ASP A 8 16.62 -6.39 -29.66
C ASP A 8 18.12 -6.11 -29.79
N PHE A 9 18.68 -5.29 -28.88
CA PHE A 9 20.09 -4.92 -28.89
C PHE A 9 21.01 -6.07 -28.45
N GLU A 10 21.94 -6.46 -29.33
CA GLU A 10 22.95 -7.49 -29.05
C GLU A 10 24.21 -6.85 -28.46
N GLU A 11 24.30 -6.88 -27.14
CA GLU A 11 25.49 -6.43 -26.41
C GLU A 11 26.55 -7.53 -26.38
N PRO A 12 27.86 -7.19 -26.48
CA PRO A 12 28.92 -8.14 -26.18
C PRO A 12 28.81 -8.64 -24.73
N GLY A 13 28.80 -9.96 -24.55
CA GLY A 13 28.76 -10.59 -23.22
C GLY A 13 27.33 -10.88 -22.73
N THR A 14 27.15 -10.95 -21.41
CA THR A 14 25.90 -11.39 -20.76
C THR A 14 25.24 -10.31 -19.90
N GLY A 15 25.66 -9.04 -20.03
CA GLY A 15 25.22 -7.93 -19.18
C GLY A 15 23.76 -7.50 -19.35
N ASN A 16 23.14 -7.79 -20.49
CA ASN A 16 21.75 -7.42 -20.77
C ASN A 16 20.76 -8.39 -20.10
N LEU A 17 20.54 -8.21 -18.80
CA LEU A 17 19.61 -9.03 -18.01
C LEU A 17 18.17 -8.95 -18.52
N ILE A 18 17.76 -7.80 -19.09
CA ILE A 18 16.41 -7.64 -19.67
C ILE A 18 16.24 -8.60 -20.85
N ARG A 19 17.18 -8.60 -21.80
CA ARG A 19 17.16 -9.54 -22.94
C ARG A 19 17.18 -10.99 -22.47
N ASN A 20 18.07 -11.35 -21.56
CA ASN A 20 18.20 -12.72 -21.06
C ASN A 20 16.89 -13.21 -20.43
N ASN A 21 16.27 -12.38 -19.57
CA ASN A 21 15.00 -12.72 -18.92
C ASN A 21 13.85 -12.86 -19.91
N VAL A 22 13.79 -12.00 -20.94
CA VAL A 22 12.76 -12.09 -21.99
C VAL A 22 12.95 -13.36 -22.83
N LEU A 23 14.17 -13.68 -23.25
CA LEU A 23 14.45 -14.88 -24.04
C LEU A 23 14.16 -16.16 -23.25
N ALA A 24 14.53 -16.22 -21.96
CA ALA A 24 14.24 -17.36 -21.10
C ALA A 24 12.72 -17.57 -20.92
N ARG A 25 11.97 -16.50 -20.65
CA ARG A 25 10.51 -16.57 -20.55
C ARG A 25 9.86 -16.93 -21.89
N GLN A 26 10.35 -16.39 -23.00
CA GLN A 26 9.87 -16.73 -24.34
C GLN A 26 10.03 -18.23 -24.60
N GLN A 27 11.19 -18.83 -24.31
CA GLN A 27 11.41 -20.28 -24.46
C GLN A 27 10.44 -21.11 -23.63
N THR A 28 10.14 -20.68 -22.40
CA THR A 28 9.16 -21.34 -21.54
C THR A 28 7.75 -21.28 -22.14
N LEU A 29 7.36 -20.13 -22.67
CA LEU A 29 6.05 -19.93 -23.29
C LEU A 29 5.89 -20.73 -24.61
N GLU A 30 6.95 -20.79 -25.43
CA GLU A 30 6.98 -21.63 -26.64
C GLU A 30 6.81 -23.11 -26.27
N ALA A 31 7.50 -23.58 -25.21
CA ALA A 31 7.33 -24.94 -24.70
C ALA A 31 5.92 -25.22 -24.14
N GLN A 32 5.19 -24.17 -23.73
CA GLN A 32 3.80 -24.23 -23.30
C GLN A 32 2.79 -24.13 -24.46
N GLY A 33 3.28 -24.02 -25.71
CA GLY A 33 2.48 -24.08 -26.93
C GLY A 33 2.14 -22.72 -27.56
N LEU A 34 2.64 -21.61 -27.03
CA LEU A 34 2.50 -20.31 -27.69
C LEU A 34 3.36 -20.26 -28.95
N THR A 35 2.90 -19.53 -29.97
CA THR A 35 3.75 -19.22 -31.13
C THR A 35 4.94 -18.36 -30.69
N LYS A 36 6.02 -18.38 -31.46
CA LYS A 36 7.22 -17.57 -31.21
C LYS A 36 6.88 -16.09 -31.06
N GLU A 37 5.95 -15.60 -31.88
CA GLU A 37 5.47 -14.23 -31.88
C GLU A 37 4.69 -13.90 -30.59
N GLU A 38 3.72 -14.72 -30.20
CA GLU A 38 2.93 -14.54 -28.97
C GLU A 38 3.83 -14.65 -27.72
N ALA A 39 4.69 -15.65 -27.67
CA ALA A 39 5.63 -15.88 -26.58
C ALA A 39 6.58 -14.68 -26.41
N ARG A 40 7.13 -14.14 -27.50
CA ARG A 40 7.99 -12.94 -27.46
C ARG A 40 7.21 -11.73 -26.95
N GLN A 41 5.97 -11.55 -27.41
CA GLN A 41 5.13 -10.44 -26.99
C GLN A 41 4.85 -10.50 -25.48
N GLU A 42 4.32 -11.61 -24.98
CA GLU A 42 4.00 -11.78 -23.56
C GLU A 42 5.26 -11.66 -22.68
N ALA A 43 6.35 -12.31 -23.06
CA ALA A 43 7.62 -12.24 -22.33
C ALA A 43 8.17 -10.79 -22.20
N SER A 44 7.80 -9.90 -23.14
CA SER A 44 8.26 -8.52 -23.20
C SER A 44 7.42 -7.52 -22.40
N TYR A 45 6.26 -7.92 -21.86
CA TYR A 45 5.39 -7.00 -21.11
C TYR A 45 6.05 -6.50 -19.82
N ARG A 46 6.08 -5.16 -19.65
CA ARG A 46 6.66 -4.48 -18.48
C ARG A 46 5.83 -3.28 -18.00
N VAL A 47 4.87 -2.82 -18.78
CA VAL A 47 3.98 -1.71 -18.42
C VAL A 47 2.61 -2.32 -18.16
N PHE A 48 2.17 -2.23 -16.91
CA PHE A 48 0.91 -2.76 -16.42
C PHE A 48 0.09 -1.64 -15.78
N GLY A 49 -1.22 -1.80 -15.71
CA GLY A 49 -2.12 -0.83 -15.09
C GLY A 49 -3.53 -1.39 -14.94
N SER A 50 -4.44 -0.52 -14.50
CA SER A 50 -5.86 -0.84 -14.38
C SER A 50 -6.45 -1.27 -15.72
N LYS A 51 -7.55 -2.02 -15.69
CA LYS A 51 -8.35 -2.33 -16.88
C LYS A 51 -8.69 -1.06 -17.67
N PRO A 52 -8.73 -1.07 -19.02
CA PRO A 52 -9.23 0.06 -19.80
C PRO A 52 -10.60 0.54 -19.32
N GLY A 53 -10.69 1.82 -18.95
CA GLY A 53 -11.90 2.45 -18.41
C GLY A 53 -12.10 2.29 -16.90
N ALA A 54 -11.17 1.65 -16.18
CA ALA A 54 -11.16 1.53 -14.73
C ALA A 54 -9.94 2.27 -14.12
N TYR A 55 -10.00 2.50 -12.81
CA TYR A 55 -8.97 3.20 -12.02
C TYR A 55 -8.75 2.50 -10.68
N GLY A 56 -7.59 2.68 -10.07
CA GLY A 56 -7.25 2.11 -8.76
C GLY A 56 -6.62 0.72 -8.82
N ALA A 57 -6.27 0.20 -7.64
CA ALA A 57 -5.53 -1.05 -7.45
C ALA A 57 -6.39 -2.20 -6.87
N GLY A 58 -7.65 -1.94 -6.54
CA GLY A 58 -8.59 -2.95 -6.05
C GLY A 58 -8.48 -3.29 -4.56
N LEU A 59 -7.70 -2.54 -3.79
CA LEU A 59 -7.46 -2.81 -2.36
C LEU A 59 -8.36 -2.01 -1.44
N GLN A 60 -8.76 -0.79 -1.81
CA GLN A 60 -9.54 0.10 -0.96
C GLN A 60 -10.81 -0.57 -0.40
N GLY A 61 -11.70 -1.07 -1.26
CA GLY A 61 -12.93 -1.71 -0.81
C GLY A 61 -12.69 -2.95 0.07
N LEU A 62 -11.59 -3.69 -0.15
CA LEU A 62 -11.27 -4.83 0.71
C LEU A 62 -10.88 -4.38 2.11
N ILE A 63 -10.04 -3.36 2.23
CA ILE A 63 -9.57 -2.85 3.53
C ILE A 63 -10.68 -2.10 4.27
N ASP A 64 -11.45 -1.28 3.58
CA ASP A 64 -12.53 -0.47 4.16
C ASP A 64 -13.67 -1.36 4.65
N GLU A 65 -14.10 -2.34 3.85
CA GLU A 65 -15.23 -3.23 4.18
C GLU A 65 -14.79 -4.47 4.98
N ARG A 66 -13.49 -4.58 5.32
CA ARG A 66 -12.89 -5.75 6.00
C ARG A 66 -13.10 -7.07 5.25
N CYS A 67 -13.33 -7.01 3.94
CA CYS A 67 -13.64 -8.13 3.05
C CYS A 67 -12.39 -8.92 2.63
N TRP A 68 -11.50 -9.25 3.56
CA TRP A 68 -10.29 -10.05 3.32
C TRP A 68 -9.93 -10.87 4.56
N ASP A 69 -9.52 -12.11 4.35
CA ASP A 69 -9.11 -13.04 5.42
C ASP A 69 -7.59 -13.15 5.50
N THR A 70 -6.92 -13.11 4.34
CA THR A 70 -5.48 -13.31 4.22
C THR A 70 -4.83 -12.30 3.30
N GLN A 71 -3.52 -12.11 3.45
CA GLN A 71 -2.72 -11.32 2.53
C GLN A 71 -2.76 -11.86 1.07
N ALA A 72 -3.06 -13.14 0.87
CA ALA A 72 -3.25 -13.70 -0.47
C ALA A 72 -4.47 -13.08 -1.19
N ASP A 73 -5.56 -12.79 -0.47
CA ASP A 73 -6.75 -12.16 -1.04
C ASP A 73 -6.43 -10.75 -1.59
N LEU A 74 -5.61 -10.00 -0.86
CA LEU A 74 -5.12 -8.69 -1.28
C LEU A 74 -4.20 -8.81 -2.52
N ALA A 75 -3.36 -9.84 -2.60
CA ALA A 75 -2.49 -10.07 -3.75
C ALA A 75 -3.30 -10.41 -5.01
N ASP A 76 -4.33 -11.24 -4.87
CA ASP A 76 -5.23 -11.61 -5.96
C ASP A 76 -6.02 -10.40 -6.47
N ALA A 77 -6.50 -9.54 -5.57
CA ALA A 77 -7.15 -8.29 -5.93
C ALA A 77 -6.21 -7.37 -6.74
N TYR A 78 -4.98 -7.20 -6.27
CA TYR A 78 -3.97 -6.40 -6.96
C TYR A 78 -3.67 -6.92 -8.37
N VAL A 79 -3.52 -8.24 -8.53
CA VAL A 79 -3.33 -8.89 -9.85
C VAL A 79 -4.56 -8.74 -10.74
N ASN A 80 -5.76 -8.88 -10.17
CA ASN A 80 -7.00 -8.78 -10.92
C ASN A 80 -7.24 -7.38 -11.47
N TRP A 81 -6.91 -6.34 -10.70
CA TRP A 81 -7.08 -4.96 -11.11
C TRP A 81 -5.92 -4.45 -11.97
N GLY A 82 -4.67 -4.79 -11.62
CA GLY A 82 -3.46 -4.30 -12.31
C GLY A 82 -2.95 -5.17 -13.46
N GLY A 83 -3.54 -6.35 -13.68
CA GLY A 83 -3.08 -7.34 -14.64
C GLY A 83 -3.34 -7.02 -16.12
N TYR A 84 -3.33 -5.75 -16.53
CA TYR A 84 -3.53 -5.32 -17.91
C TYR A 84 -2.25 -4.72 -18.49
N ALA A 85 -1.72 -5.30 -19.56
CA ALA A 85 -0.50 -4.86 -20.20
C ALA A 85 -0.76 -3.74 -21.22
N TYR A 86 0.17 -2.78 -21.28
CA TYR A 86 0.09 -1.59 -22.14
C TYR A 86 1.37 -1.35 -22.95
N GLY A 87 1.27 -0.50 -23.98
CA GLY A 87 2.42 0.15 -24.61
C GLY A 87 3.31 -0.72 -25.51
N ALA A 88 2.94 -1.99 -25.73
CA ALA A 88 3.57 -2.79 -26.77
C ALA A 88 3.03 -2.39 -28.16
N LYS A 89 3.90 -2.34 -29.17
CA LYS A 89 3.58 -1.77 -30.50
C LYS A 89 2.33 -2.41 -31.14
N HIS A 90 2.11 -3.70 -30.91
CA HIS A 90 0.96 -4.42 -31.43
C HIS A 90 -0.35 -4.08 -30.73
N LEU A 91 -0.31 -3.54 -29.51
CA LEU A 91 -1.49 -3.20 -28.73
C LEU A 91 -2.16 -1.90 -29.16
N LYS A 92 -1.54 -1.11 -30.05
CA LYS A 92 -2.11 0.16 -30.58
C LYS A 92 -2.61 1.13 -29.49
N GLY A 93 -2.09 1.04 -28.26
CA GLY A 93 -2.49 1.86 -27.12
C GLY A 93 -3.63 1.29 -26.27
N GLU A 94 -4.19 0.13 -26.64
CA GLU A 94 -5.23 -0.56 -25.87
C GLU A 94 -4.59 -1.44 -24.79
N GLY A 95 -5.20 -1.46 -23.60
CA GLY A 95 -4.80 -2.37 -22.52
C GLY A 95 -5.36 -3.76 -22.78
N VAL A 96 -4.51 -4.79 -22.69
CA VAL A 96 -4.94 -6.19 -22.83
C VAL A 96 -4.76 -6.94 -21.53
N GLU A 97 -5.70 -7.81 -21.21
CA GLU A 97 -5.57 -8.67 -20.03
C GLU A 97 -4.34 -9.57 -20.18
N ALA A 98 -3.46 -9.53 -19.19
CA ALA A 98 -2.16 -10.21 -19.18
C ALA A 98 -1.78 -10.65 -17.76
N LYS A 99 -2.75 -11.18 -17.01
CA LYS A 99 -2.58 -11.58 -15.59
C LYS A 99 -1.46 -12.60 -15.39
N SER A 100 -1.36 -13.61 -16.26
CA SER A 100 -0.27 -14.61 -16.22
C SER A 100 1.12 -13.98 -16.35
N ALA A 101 1.26 -13.02 -17.27
CA ALA A 101 2.49 -12.28 -17.48
C ALA A 101 2.80 -11.39 -16.27
N PHE A 102 1.77 -10.73 -15.70
CA PHE A 102 1.93 -9.88 -14.53
C PHE A 102 2.37 -10.67 -13.30
N VAL A 103 1.71 -11.79 -13.01
CA VAL A 103 2.08 -12.73 -11.94
C VAL A 103 3.53 -13.20 -12.10
N HIS A 104 3.93 -13.61 -13.31
CA HIS A 104 5.31 -14.00 -13.57
C HIS A 104 6.31 -12.86 -13.36
N ARG A 105 5.93 -11.61 -13.66
CA ARG A 105 6.81 -10.45 -13.41
C ARG A 105 6.93 -10.15 -11.93
N LEU A 106 5.82 -10.13 -11.20
CA LEU A 106 5.78 -9.88 -9.76
C LEU A 106 6.57 -10.93 -8.98
N SER A 107 6.47 -12.22 -9.34
CA SER A 107 7.22 -13.30 -8.66
C SER A 107 8.74 -13.25 -8.83
N GLN A 108 9.25 -12.30 -9.62
CA GLN A 108 10.68 -12.10 -9.88
C GLN A 108 11.17 -10.71 -9.44
N LEU A 109 10.31 -9.89 -8.84
CA LEU A 109 10.72 -8.56 -8.37
C LEU A 109 11.50 -8.69 -7.07
N GLU A 110 12.63 -7.99 -7.01
CA GLU A 110 13.47 -7.91 -5.81
C GLU A 110 13.31 -6.56 -5.10
N VAL A 111 12.81 -5.54 -5.81
CA VAL A 111 12.69 -4.16 -5.32
C VAL A 111 11.37 -3.55 -5.79
N VAL A 112 10.66 -2.89 -4.87
CA VAL A 112 9.49 -2.04 -5.16
C VAL A 112 9.86 -0.59 -4.85
N VAL A 113 9.53 0.32 -5.77
CA VAL A 113 9.87 1.74 -5.66
C VAL A 113 8.65 2.60 -5.95
N GLN A 114 8.35 3.55 -5.07
CA GLN A 114 7.40 4.64 -5.34
C GLN A 114 8.09 5.99 -5.10
N ASN A 115 7.73 6.98 -5.91
CA ASN A 115 8.26 8.33 -5.79
C ASN A 115 7.22 9.24 -5.11
N GLN A 116 7.70 10.21 -4.34
CA GLN A 116 6.92 11.33 -3.83
C GLN A 116 7.57 12.63 -4.32
N ASP A 117 6.81 13.46 -5.01
CA ASP A 117 7.26 14.68 -5.67
C ASP A 117 6.79 15.97 -4.98
N ASN A 118 6.04 15.84 -3.88
CA ASN A 118 5.43 16.95 -3.15
C ASN A 118 5.63 16.79 -1.63
N ARG A 119 5.32 17.82 -0.84
CA ARG A 119 5.42 17.82 0.64
C ARG A 119 4.09 18.07 1.34
N GLU A 120 3.06 18.36 0.57
CA GLU A 120 1.72 18.72 0.99
C GLU A 120 1.01 17.56 1.67
N HIS A 121 1.32 16.33 1.25
CA HIS A 121 0.83 15.10 1.87
C HIS A 121 1.97 14.07 1.99
N ASP A 122 1.74 13.00 2.74
CA ASP A 122 2.69 11.89 2.92
C ASP A 122 2.03 10.51 2.76
N ILE A 123 2.79 9.45 2.99
CA ILE A 123 2.33 8.06 2.82
C ILE A 123 1.23 7.65 3.79
N LEU A 124 1.01 8.42 4.87
CA LEU A 124 -0.08 8.23 5.83
C LEU A 124 -1.11 9.36 5.74
N ASP A 125 -1.28 9.94 4.56
CA ASP A 125 -2.22 11.02 4.25
C ASP A 125 -2.98 10.77 2.93
N SER A 126 -2.65 9.70 2.22
CA SER A 126 -3.36 9.26 1.00
C SER A 126 -3.31 7.74 0.87
N ASP A 127 -4.45 7.17 0.52
CA ASP A 127 -4.66 5.74 0.31
C ASP A 127 -3.88 5.18 -0.89
N ASP A 128 -3.65 5.98 -1.93
CA ASP A 128 -2.95 5.55 -3.16
C ASP A 128 -1.57 4.94 -2.87
N TYR A 129 -0.87 5.42 -1.84
CA TYR A 129 0.46 4.91 -1.49
C TYR A 129 0.44 3.43 -1.07
N TYR A 130 -0.41 3.05 -0.11
CA TYR A 130 -0.53 1.66 0.28
C TYR A 130 -1.18 0.84 -0.85
N GLN A 131 -2.12 1.43 -1.59
CA GLN A 131 -2.81 0.71 -2.67
C GLN A 131 -1.83 0.27 -3.77
N PHE A 132 -0.90 1.15 -4.17
CA PHE A 132 0.05 0.86 -5.24
C PHE A 132 1.36 0.23 -4.73
N GLN A 133 2.11 0.89 -3.84
CA GLN A 133 3.38 0.36 -3.32
C GLN A 133 3.15 -0.77 -2.34
N GLY A 134 2.21 -0.62 -1.40
CA GLY A 134 1.84 -1.68 -0.47
C GLY A 134 1.28 -2.89 -1.22
N GLY A 135 0.29 -2.68 -2.10
CA GLY A 135 -0.31 -3.73 -2.91
C GLY A 135 0.70 -4.50 -3.77
N MET A 136 1.62 -3.79 -4.43
CA MET A 136 2.72 -4.44 -5.17
C MET A 136 3.62 -5.24 -4.24
N THR A 137 3.98 -4.69 -3.08
CA THR A 137 4.82 -5.37 -2.09
C THR A 137 4.16 -6.65 -1.63
N ASN A 138 2.88 -6.59 -1.26
CA ASN A 138 2.10 -7.76 -0.86
C ASN A 138 2.07 -8.81 -1.97
N ALA A 139 1.73 -8.42 -3.20
CA ALA A 139 1.66 -9.35 -4.33
C ALA A 139 3.02 -10.01 -4.62
N VAL A 140 4.12 -9.27 -4.54
CA VAL A 140 5.47 -9.83 -4.68
C VAL A 140 5.76 -10.81 -3.54
N THR A 141 5.50 -10.44 -2.29
CA THR A 141 5.72 -11.30 -1.12
C THR A 141 4.95 -12.62 -1.25
N GLN A 142 3.67 -12.57 -1.62
CA GLN A 142 2.83 -13.75 -1.79
C GLN A 142 3.26 -14.62 -2.99
N LEU A 143 3.68 -14.02 -4.10
CA LEU A 143 4.04 -14.77 -5.31
C LEU A 143 5.49 -15.30 -5.28
N ALA A 144 6.42 -14.57 -4.67
CA ALA A 144 7.83 -14.94 -4.56
C ALA A 144 8.15 -15.68 -3.26
N GLN A 145 7.23 -15.70 -2.28
CA GLN A 145 7.43 -16.24 -0.93
C GLN A 145 8.63 -15.58 -0.21
N LYS A 146 8.93 -14.33 -0.58
CA LYS A 146 10.02 -13.52 -0.06
C LYS A 146 9.67 -12.04 -0.25
N SER A 147 9.77 -11.24 0.80
CA SER A 147 9.52 -9.81 0.73
C SER A 147 10.57 -9.09 -0.12
N PRO A 148 10.18 -8.16 -1.01
CA PRO A 148 11.13 -7.32 -1.73
C PRO A 148 11.68 -6.21 -0.82
N GLU A 149 12.79 -5.60 -1.23
CA GLU A 149 13.20 -4.32 -0.65
C GLU A 149 12.25 -3.22 -1.15
N VAL A 150 11.73 -2.40 -0.24
CA VAL A 150 10.76 -1.36 -0.60
C VAL A 150 11.36 0.01 -0.32
N TYR A 151 11.41 0.86 -1.35
CA TYR A 151 11.96 2.20 -1.27
C TYR A 151 10.92 3.27 -1.61
N LEU A 152 11.03 4.41 -0.91
CA LEU A 152 10.38 5.64 -1.27
C LEU A 152 11.43 6.68 -1.67
N ASN A 153 11.28 7.23 -2.88
CA ASN A 153 12.13 8.31 -3.37
C ASN A 153 11.41 9.65 -3.21
N ASP A 154 11.94 10.49 -2.32
CA ASP A 154 11.47 11.85 -2.08
C ASP A 154 12.23 12.83 -2.98
N HIS A 155 11.56 13.29 -4.04
CA HIS A 155 12.06 14.25 -5.02
C HIS A 155 11.39 15.63 -4.92
N SER A 156 10.60 15.87 -3.87
CA SER A 156 9.94 17.16 -3.63
C SER A 156 10.88 18.35 -3.46
N ASN A 157 12.16 18.08 -3.13
CA ASN A 157 13.25 19.01 -3.42
C ASN A 157 14.14 18.41 -4.52
N PRO A 158 13.94 18.80 -5.78
CA PRO A 158 14.71 18.24 -6.91
C PRO A 158 16.22 18.48 -6.82
N SER A 159 16.67 19.45 -6.01
CA SER A 159 18.10 19.71 -5.81
C SER A 159 18.76 18.74 -4.85
N VAL A 160 17.99 18.05 -4.00
CA VAL A 160 18.48 17.11 -2.98
C VAL A 160 17.51 15.92 -2.87
N PRO A 161 17.44 15.05 -3.89
CA PRO A 161 16.60 13.86 -3.84
C PRO A 161 17.04 12.94 -2.70
N LYS A 162 16.09 12.33 -2.00
CA LYS A 162 16.35 11.40 -0.90
C LYS A 162 15.70 10.07 -1.18
N VAL A 163 16.46 8.99 -1.02
CA VAL A 163 15.96 7.62 -1.11
C VAL A 163 15.95 7.05 0.29
N ARG A 164 14.81 6.52 0.72
CA ARG A 164 14.66 5.83 2.02
C ARG A 164 14.00 4.49 1.80
N THR A 165 14.29 3.54 2.67
CA THR A 165 13.43 2.36 2.79
C THR A 165 12.02 2.79 3.24
N LEU A 166 11.00 2.00 2.89
CA LEU A 166 9.63 2.26 3.35
C LEU A 166 9.55 2.26 4.89
N LYS A 167 10.29 1.34 5.54
CA LYS A 167 10.40 1.31 7.00
C LYS A 167 10.95 2.62 7.57
N GLU A 168 11.99 3.19 6.97
CA GLU A 168 12.51 4.50 7.40
C GLU A 168 11.49 5.63 7.17
N GLU A 169 10.75 5.62 6.06
CA GLU A 169 9.74 6.66 5.82
C GLU A 169 8.53 6.54 6.74
N LEU A 170 7.98 5.34 6.97
CA LEU A 170 6.92 5.12 7.97
C LEU A 170 7.35 5.64 9.33
N ASN A 171 8.57 5.31 9.74
CA ASN A 171 9.17 5.80 10.98
C ASN A 171 9.31 7.32 11.03
N ARG A 172 9.64 7.93 9.89
CA ARG A 172 9.79 9.38 9.76
C ARG A 172 8.45 10.06 9.87
N VAL A 173 7.45 9.64 9.09
CA VAL A 173 6.11 10.22 9.01
C VAL A 173 5.38 10.12 10.34
N VAL A 174 5.43 8.94 10.99
CA VAL A 174 4.84 8.75 12.32
C VAL A 174 5.41 9.78 13.31
N ARG A 175 6.73 10.00 13.32
CA ARG A 175 7.36 10.95 14.24
C ARG A 175 7.16 12.42 13.84
N SER A 176 7.30 12.74 12.56
CA SER A 176 7.33 14.12 12.10
C SER A 176 5.94 14.72 11.88
N ARG A 177 4.91 13.88 11.71
CA ARG A 177 3.53 14.31 11.49
C ARG A 177 2.56 13.66 12.47
N VAL A 178 2.34 12.34 12.44
CA VAL A 178 1.26 11.68 13.22
C VAL A 178 1.34 12.01 14.71
N LEU A 179 2.53 11.87 15.29
CA LEU A 179 2.80 12.10 16.71
C LEU A 179 3.28 13.52 17.01
N ASN A 180 3.30 14.41 16.02
CA ASN A 180 3.79 15.77 16.20
C ASN A 180 2.70 16.64 16.84
N PRO A 181 2.91 17.19 18.04
CA PRO A 181 1.91 18.03 18.70
C PRO A 181 1.44 19.20 17.83
N LYS A 182 2.33 19.77 16.99
CA LYS A 182 1.96 20.85 16.08
C LYS A 182 0.94 20.43 15.02
N TRP A 183 1.03 19.19 14.55
CA TRP A 183 0.07 18.67 13.57
C TRP A 183 -1.25 18.33 14.25
N ILE A 184 -1.20 17.69 15.43
CA ILE A 184 -2.40 17.38 16.23
C ILE A 184 -3.16 18.66 16.57
N GLU A 185 -2.48 19.67 17.15
CA GLU A 185 -3.07 20.98 17.46
C GLU A 185 -3.65 21.67 16.22
N ALA A 186 -2.93 21.65 15.08
CA ALA A 186 -3.44 22.23 13.84
C ALA A 186 -4.69 21.52 13.34
N MET A 187 -4.77 20.19 13.42
CA MET A 187 -5.99 19.44 13.07
C MET A 187 -7.14 19.81 14.01
N GLN A 188 -6.87 20.00 15.31
CA GLN A 188 -7.89 20.38 16.28
C GLN A 188 -8.56 21.74 15.97
N GLU A 189 -7.85 22.66 15.29
CA GLU A 189 -8.42 23.93 14.82
C GLU A 189 -9.49 23.76 13.72
N HIS A 190 -9.58 22.57 13.11
CA HIS A 190 -10.46 22.28 11.98
C HIS A 190 -11.63 21.33 12.31
N GLY A 191 -11.94 21.12 13.59
CA GLY A 191 -13.15 20.44 14.05
C GLY A 191 -13.36 19.08 13.40
N TYR A 192 -14.55 18.85 12.83
CA TYR A 192 -14.92 17.57 12.21
C TYR A 192 -13.90 17.05 11.19
N LYS A 193 -13.40 17.92 10.30
CA LYS A 193 -12.46 17.50 9.24
C LYS A 193 -11.07 17.23 9.80
N GLY A 194 -10.65 17.95 10.83
CA GLY A 194 -9.39 17.66 11.52
C GLY A 194 -9.41 16.30 12.20
N ALA A 195 -10.51 15.95 12.86
CA ALA A 195 -10.74 14.61 13.41
C ALA A 195 -10.72 13.52 12.32
N PHE A 196 -11.32 13.80 11.16
CA PHE A 196 -11.29 12.89 10.00
C PHE A 196 -9.84 12.60 9.54
N GLU A 197 -8.96 13.62 9.44
CA GLU A 197 -7.57 13.36 9.00
C GLU A 197 -6.80 12.50 10.02
N MET A 198 -7.14 12.58 11.31
CA MET A 198 -6.58 11.71 12.34
C MET A 198 -7.03 10.26 12.15
N ALA A 199 -8.31 10.02 11.86
CA ALA A 199 -8.82 8.68 11.55
C ALA A 199 -8.20 8.10 10.28
N ALA A 200 -8.18 8.88 9.19
CA ALA A 200 -7.57 8.47 7.93
C ALA A 200 -6.10 8.09 8.09
N SER A 201 -5.34 8.82 8.93
CA SER A 201 -3.94 8.48 9.25
C SER A 201 -3.77 7.08 9.86
N ILE A 202 -4.71 6.67 10.73
CA ILE A 202 -4.70 5.34 11.36
C ILE A 202 -5.10 4.27 10.34
N ASP A 203 -6.11 4.54 9.52
CA ASP A 203 -6.52 3.64 8.44
C ASP A 203 -5.38 3.38 7.45
N TYR A 204 -4.66 4.42 7.05
CA TYR A 204 -3.54 4.27 6.12
C TYR A 204 -2.34 3.56 6.76
N LEU A 205 -2.10 3.77 8.07
CA LEU A 205 -1.08 3.04 8.81
C LEU A 205 -1.43 1.54 8.85
N PHE A 206 -2.68 1.21 9.17
CA PHE A 206 -3.18 -0.15 9.15
C PHE A 206 -3.08 -0.78 7.76
N ALA A 207 -3.49 -0.05 6.71
CA ALA A 207 -3.49 -0.57 5.35
C ALA A 207 -2.07 -0.83 4.82
N TYR A 208 -1.11 0.02 5.17
CA TYR A 208 0.29 -0.22 4.89
C TYR A 208 0.80 -1.46 5.61
N ASP A 209 0.42 -1.66 6.86
CA ASP A 209 0.86 -2.84 7.59
C ASP A 209 0.23 -4.12 7.04
N ALA A 210 -1.07 -4.09 6.72
CA ALA A 210 -1.79 -5.22 6.12
C ALA A 210 -1.12 -5.67 4.81
N THR A 211 -0.53 -4.74 4.05
CA THR A 211 0.11 -5.00 2.77
C THR A 211 1.63 -5.21 2.85
N THR A 212 2.29 -4.89 3.96
CA THR A 212 3.76 -4.90 4.02
C THR A 212 4.39 -5.53 5.26
N ASP A 213 3.66 -5.67 6.37
CA ASP A 213 4.18 -6.16 7.66
C ASP A 213 5.39 -5.34 8.15
N LEU A 214 5.28 -4.01 8.10
CA LEU A 214 6.37 -3.07 8.39
C LEU A 214 6.10 -2.12 9.56
N VAL A 215 4.87 -2.08 10.07
CA VAL A 215 4.52 -1.25 11.23
C VAL A 215 4.85 -2.00 12.51
N ALA A 216 5.65 -1.39 13.37
CA ALA A 216 6.03 -2.02 14.64
C ALA A 216 4.99 -1.74 15.73
N ASP A 217 4.86 -2.65 16.70
CA ASP A 217 3.97 -2.52 17.86
C ASP A 217 4.06 -1.18 18.58
N TYR A 218 5.27 -0.64 18.77
CA TYR A 218 5.44 0.65 19.43
C TYR A 218 4.85 1.82 18.61
N GLN A 219 4.75 1.68 17.27
CA GLN A 219 4.11 2.68 16.43
C GLN A 219 2.60 2.66 16.68
N TYR A 220 1.99 1.47 16.73
CA TYR A 220 0.59 1.32 17.12
C TYR A 220 0.33 1.87 18.54
N GLU A 221 1.15 1.49 19.51
CA GLU A 221 1.07 2.00 20.89
C GLU A 221 1.09 3.53 20.92
N LYS A 222 2.10 4.16 20.30
CA LYS A 222 2.27 5.61 20.38
C LYS A 222 1.19 6.37 19.63
N VAL A 223 0.72 5.85 18.50
CA VAL A 223 -0.40 6.45 17.75
C VAL A 223 -1.71 6.34 18.54
N THR A 224 -1.95 5.18 19.15
CA THR A 224 -3.11 4.93 20.01
C THR A 224 -3.10 5.86 21.24
N ASP A 225 -1.96 5.98 21.92
CA ASP A 225 -1.79 6.90 23.04
C ASP A 225 -2.05 8.35 22.63
N ALA A 226 -1.45 8.82 21.53
CA ALA A 226 -1.51 10.22 21.14
C ALA A 226 -2.86 10.64 20.54
N LEU A 227 -3.49 9.79 19.73
CA LEU A 227 -4.70 10.15 18.99
C LEU A 227 -5.98 9.66 19.66
N VAL A 228 -5.96 8.58 20.43
CA VAL A 228 -7.17 8.00 21.04
C VAL A 228 -7.23 8.23 22.55
N PHE A 229 -6.14 7.98 23.27
CA PHE A 229 -6.16 8.00 24.75
C PHE A 229 -5.59 9.25 25.40
N ASP A 230 -4.99 10.17 24.63
CA ASP A 230 -4.66 11.50 25.13
C ASP A 230 -5.94 12.23 25.52
N GLY A 231 -6.02 12.70 26.76
CA GLY A 231 -7.26 13.26 27.31
C GLY A 231 -7.74 14.52 26.56
N ALA A 232 -6.82 15.34 26.04
CA ALA A 232 -7.19 16.53 25.27
C ALA A 232 -7.67 16.15 23.87
N ASN A 233 -6.95 15.27 23.17
CA ASN A 233 -7.35 14.84 21.84
C ASN A 233 -8.64 14.00 21.85
N ARG A 234 -8.82 13.14 22.84
CA ARG A 234 -10.07 12.38 23.03
C ARG A 234 -11.26 13.31 23.21
N ALA A 235 -11.16 14.31 24.09
CA ALA A 235 -12.22 15.27 24.30
C ALA A 235 -12.54 16.07 23.02
N PHE A 236 -11.52 16.42 22.23
CA PHE A 236 -11.70 17.03 20.92
C PHE A 236 -12.49 16.13 19.96
N LEU A 237 -12.11 14.85 19.84
CA LEU A 237 -12.78 13.89 18.97
C LEU A 237 -14.23 13.66 19.41
N GLU A 238 -14.48 13.43 20.70
CA GLU A 238 -15.83 13.26 21.24
C GLU A 238 -16.74 14.46 20.96
N GLN A 239 -16.19 15.68 20.99
CA GLN A 239 -16.96 16.90 20.72
C GLN A 239 -17.20 17.16 19.22
N ASN A 240 -16.23 16.84 18.36
CA ASN A 240 -16.23 17.30 16.97
C ASN A 240 -16.56 16.19 15.96
N ASN A 241 -16.21 14.94 16.26
CA ASN A 241 -16.46 13.79 15.38
C ASN A 241 -16.33 12.47 16.16
N ILE A 242 -17.38 12.09 16.89
CA ILE A 242 -17.40 10.85 17.68
C ILE A 242 -17.25 9.59 16.80
N ASN A 243 -17.78 9.62 15.57
CA ASN A 243 -17.67 8.51 14.63
C ASN A 243 -16.21 8.27 14.23
N ALA A 244 -15.40 9.33 14.07
CA ALA A 244 -13.97 9.16 13.80
C ALA A 244 -13.24 8.50 14.99
N LEU A 245 -13.61 8.83 16.24
CA LEU A 245 -13.05 8.16 17.41
C LEU A 245 -13.39 6.66 17.44
N GLU A 246 -14.64 6.33 17.10
CA GLU A 246 -15.11 4.95 16.98
C GLU A 246 -14.34 4.20 15.89
N GLU A 247 -14.28 4.74 14.67
CA GLU A 247 -13.53 4.15 13.54
C GLU A 247 -12.04 3.93 13.88
N MET A 248 -11.40 4.91 14.53
CA MET A 248 -10.02 4.78 15.01
C MET A 248 -9.86 3.62 16.00
N ALA A 249 -10.77 3.51 16.98
CA ALA A 249 -10.73 2.47 17.98
C ALA A 249 -10.99 1.08 17.38
N GLU A 250 -11.97 0.97 16.48
CA GLU A 250 -12.25 -0.26 15.75
C GLU A 250 -11.06 -0.70 14.90
N ARG A 251 -10.43 0.21 14.15
CA ARG A 251 -9.32 -0.12 13.28
C ARG A 251 -8.08 -0.58 14.05
N LEU A 252 -7.78 0.06 15.18
CA LEU A 252 -6.69 -0.36 16.07
C LEU A 252 -6.98 -1.70 16.72
N LEU A 253 -8.24 -1.96 17.11
CA LEU A 253 -8.66 -3.25 17.65
C LEU A 253 -8.58 -4.35 16.57
N GLU A 254 -8.95 -4.03 15.32
CA GLU A 254 -8.78 -4.92 14.17
C GLU A 254 -7.30 -5.30 13.97
N ALA A 255 -6.38 -4.34 14.10
CA ALA A 255 -4.93 -4.62 14.03
C ALA A 255 -4.50 -5.65 15.09
N CYS A 256 -5.04 -5.56 16.31
CA CYS A 256 -4.79 -6.53 17.38
C CYS A 256 -5.37 -7.91 17.02
N GLN A 257 -6.63 -7.95 16.55
CA GLN A 257 -7.34 -9.19 16.23
C GLN A 257 -6.73 -9.94 15.04
N ARG A 258 -6.16 -9.21 14.07
CA ARG A 258 -5.44 -9.78 12.92
C ARG A 258 -3.99 -10.15 13.23
N GLY A 259 -3.50 -9.87 14.44
CA GLY A 259 -2.12 -10.14 14.85
C GLY A 259 -1.07 -9.23 14.20
N MET A 260 -1.51 -8.09 13.64
CA MET A 260 -0.65 -7.05 13.08
C MET A 260 0.00 -6.23 14.19
N TRP A 261 -0.78 -5.89 15.23
CA TRP A 261 -0.24 -5.47 16.52
C TRP A 261 -0.02 -6.71 17.40
N GLN A 262 1.23 -7.16 17.49
CA GLN A 262 1.58 -8.47 18.06
C GLN A 262 1.55 -8.49 19.60
N GLU A 263 2.10 -7.45 20.23
CA GLU A 263 2.12 -7.28 21.68
C GLU A 263 1.30 -6.04 22.10
N PRO A 264 -0.05 -6.13 22.09
CA PRO A 264 -0.90 -5.00 22.46
C PRO A 264 -0.91 -4.68 23.95
N ASN A 265 -0.31 -5.50 24.84
CA ASN A 265 -0.06 -5.13 26.24
C ASN A 265 -1.28 -4.52 26.99
N GLY A 266 -2.50 -5.01 26.71
CA GLY A 266 -3.76 -4.54 27.29
C GLY A 266 -4.46 -3.39 26.53
N TYR A 267 -3.90 -2.88 25.43
CA TYR A 267 -4.55 -1.90 24.56
C TYR A 267 -5.78 -2.49 23.86
N ASP A 268 -5.77 -3.78 23.53
CA ASP A 268 -6.93 -4.52 23.01
C ASP A 268 -8.15 -4.40 23.94
N THR A 269 -7.95 -4.61 25.24
CA THR A 269 -9.02 -4.46 26.24
C THR A 269 -9.44 -2.99 26.39
N LYS A 270 -8.49 -2.05 26.43
CA LYS A 270 -8.82 -0.61 26.51
C LYS A 270 -9.63 -0.11 25.31
N LEU A 271 -9.32 -0.60 24.11
CA LEU A 271 -10.04 -0.27 22.88
C LEU A 271 -11.45 -0.87 22.90
N GLN A 272 -11.61 -2.11 23.37
CA GLN A 272 -12.94 -2.71 23.58
C GLN A 272 -13.77 -1.92 24.60
N ASP A 273 -13.18 -1.55 25.74
CA ASP A 273 -13.84 -0.75 26.78
C ASP A 273 -14.29 0.61 26.22
N LEU A 274 -13.46 1.26 25.39
CA LEU A 274 -13.79 2.52 24.72
C LEU A 274 -14.98 2.34 23.75
N LEU A 275 -14.97 1.30 22.92
CA LEU A 275 -16.07 1.04 21.98
C LEU A 275 -17.39 0.80 22.72
N LEU A 276 -17.37 0.01 23.81
CA LEU A 276 -18.54 -0.21 24.66
C LEU A 276 -19.05 1.10 25.29
N GLU A 277 -18.14 2.00 25.71
CA GLU A 277 -18.50 3.31 26.23
C GLU A 277 -19.21 4.17 25.17
N LEU A 278 -18.71 4.17 23.93
CA LEU A 278 -19.28 4.91 22.80
C LEU A 278 -20.68 4.37 22.43
N ASP A 279 -20.83 3.04 22.34
CA ASP A 279 -22.12 2.37 22.09
C ASP A 279 -23.16 2.76 23.14
N MET A 280 -22.81 2.63 24.43
CA MET A 280 -23.70 2.99 25.54
C MET A 280 -24.13 4.45 25.49
N ARG A 281 -23.24 5.35 25.06
CA ARG A 281 -23.54 6.77 24.92
C ARG A 281 -24.52 7.04 23.78
N GLN A 282 -24.35 6.33 22.66
CA GLN A 282 -25.25 6.46 21.51
C GLN A 282 -26.64 5.90 21.81
N GLU A 283 -26.74 4.78 22.52
CA GLU A 283 -28.02 4.21 22.97
C GLU A 283 -28.77 5.14 23.92
N GLN A 284 -28.07 5.84 24.82
CA GLN A 284 -28.69 6.80 25.75
C GLN A 284 -29.13 8.12 25.10
N ALA A 285 -28.56 8.46 23.95
CA ALA A 285 -28.89 9.67 23.20
C ALA A 285 -30.10 9.51 22.27
N ASN A 286 -30.51 8.25 21.99
CA ASN A 286 -31.66 7.88 21.16
C ASN A 286 -32.94 7.64 21.99
#